data_AF-A0A2N2JAF4-F1
#
_entry.id   AF-A0A2N2JAF4-F1
#
_cell.length_a   1.000
_cell.length_b   1.000
_cell.length_c   1.000
_cell.angle_alpha   90.00
_cell.angle_beta   90.00
_cell.angle_gamma   90.00
#
_symmetry.space_group_name_H-M   'P 1'
#
loop_
_entity.id
_entity.type
_entity.pdbx_description
1 polymer ?
#
loop_
_entity_poly.entity_id
_entity_poly.type
_entity_poly.pdbx_seq_one_letter_code
_entity_poly.pdbx_strand_id
1 'polypeptide(L)'
;MCVIEGPAGCGKTALLDELWRALPSLCLERTWIEPCVHAAPPSALLATFAPASGAPGVAICDGWDERNGDLTTLFPTAPDPNRDVVFVVAGRAPLTAVSLPGRLVERVALGPLGPHEIDAWLARFAFDRRERAVLAARTYGDPLALALAVDVDGLAGTVRIPPAGSEIVEALSAQLIGACRRATTRLALFALALSSPLSTSGLASVMGTEDVSEIVSWLERLAIVRRTPDGLAIPRTVGSYLVRDAGPEDGLLVRFATSRLAALRATG
;
A
#
# COMPACT_ATOMS: atom_id res chain seq x y z
N MET A 1 -4.81 -21.74 4.47
CA MET A 1 -4.23 -20.40 4.76
C MET A 1 -2.92 -20.23 4.02
N CYS A 2 -2.74 -19.12 3.32
CA CYS A 2 -1.49 -18.67 2.72
C CYS A 2 -0.95 -17.50 3.55
N VAL A 3 0.36 -17.49 3.82
CA VAL A 3 1.04 -16.39 4.52
C VAL A 3 2.04 -15.76 3.56
N ILE A 4 1.92 -14.44 3.37
CA ILE A 4 2.82 -13.64 2.54
C ILE A 4 3.63 -12.71 3.45
N GLU A 5 4.93 -12.89 3.52
CA GLU A 5 5.78 -12.08 4.40
C GLU A 5 6.96 -11.46 3.65
N GLY A 6 7.51 -10.37 4.18
CA GLY A 6 8.65 -9.71 3.58
C GLY A 6 8.85 -8.30 4.14
N PRO A 7 9.94 -7.61 3.77
CA PRO A 7 10.24 -6.27 4.26
C PRO A 7 9.19 -5.22 3.83
N ALA A 8 9.19 -4.04 4.44
CA ALA A 8 8.34 -2.94 3.98
C ALA A 8 8.67 -2.58 2.53
N GLY A 9 7.65 -2.28 1.70
CA GLY A 9 7.85 -1.89 0.30
C GLY A 9 8.11 -3.03 -0.70
N CYS A 10 8.26 -4.28 -0.27
CA CYS A 10 8.53 -5.41 -1.19
C CYS A 10 7.36 -5.87 -2.08
N GLY A 11 6.26 -5.11 -2.15
CA GLY A 11 5.15 -5.42 -3.05
C GLY A 11 4.11 -6.43 -2.54
N LYS A 12 4.08 -6.76 -1.24
CA LYS A 12 3.04 -7.63 -0.65
C LYS A 12 1.62 -7.21 -1.02
N THR A 13 1.30 -5.94 -0.77
CA THR A 13 0.00 -5.36 -1.09
C THR A 13 -0.30 -5.40 -2.59
N ALA A 14 0.70 -5.15 -3.44
CA ALA A 14 0.51 -5.24 -4.89
C ALA A 14 0.19 -6.68 -5.34
N LEU A 15 0.85 -7.69 -4.74
CA LEU A 15 0.53 -9.10 -4.98
C LEU A 15 -0.89 -9.44 -4.50
N LEU A 16 -1.30 -8.93 -3.33
CA LEU A 16 -2.67 -9.10 -2.84
C LEU A 16 -3.71 -8.43 -3.74
N ASP A 17 -3.42 -7.26 -4.31
CA ASP A 17 -4.29 -6.57 -5.26
C ASP A 17 -4.47 -7.39 -6.55
N GLU A 18 -3.38 -7.96 -7.08
CA GLU A 18 -3.46 -8.83 -8.26
C GLU A 18 -4.27 -10.10 -7.96
N LEU A 19 -4.03 -10.71 -6.79
CA LEU A 19 -4.85 -11.84 -6.33
C LEU A 19 -6.32 -11.42 -6.25
N TRP A 20 -6.62 -10.30 -5.60
CA TRP A 20 -7.97 -9.77 -5.45
C TRP A 20 -8.66 -9.61 -6.81
N ARG A 21 -7.97 -9.05 -7.82
CA ARG A 21 -8.51 -8.89 -9.18
C ARG A 21 -8.73 -10.21 -9.92
N ALA A 22 -7.94 -11.24 -9.63
CA ALA A 22 -8.10 -12.55 -10.25
C ALA A 22 -9.29 -13.35 -9.67
N LEU A 23 -9.61 -13.17 -8.37
CA LEU A 23 -10.63 -13.96 -7.65
C LEU A 23 -12.04 -14.00 -8.28
N PRO A 24 -12.61 -12.91 -8.84
CA PRO A 24 -13.95 -12.95 -9.46
C PRO A 24 -14.09 -13.98 -10.57
N SER A 25 -13.01 -14.26 -11.30
CA SER A 25 -13.01 -15.26 -12.37
C SER A 25 -13.16 -16.71 -11.86
N LEU A 26 -12.99 -16.92 -10.56
CA LEU A 26 -13.04 -18.22 -9.89
C LEU A 26 -14.36 -18.48 -9.16
N CYS A 27 -15.34 -17.57 -9.26
CA CYS A 27 -16.63 -17.65 -8.57
C CYS A 27 -16.52 -17.83 -7.04
N LEU A 28 -15.47 -17.29 -6.43
CA LEU A 28 -15.25 -17.31 -4.97
C LEU A 28 -15.82 -16.04 -4.34
N GLU A 29 -16.42 -16.16 -3.17
CA GLU A 29 -16.65 -14.97 -2.33
C GLU A 29 -15.32 -14.38 -1.89
N ARG A 30 -15.25 -13.06 -1.73
CA ARG A 30 -14.00 -12.40 -1.35
C ARG A 30 -14.23 -11.27 -0.38
N THR A 31 -13.41 -11.21 0.66
CA THR A 31 -13.42 -10.17 1.69
C THR A 31 -12.01 -9.63 1.88
N TRP A 32 -11.86 -8.31 1.89
CA TRP A 32 -10.60 -7.62 2.17
C TRP A 32 -10.66 -7.00 3.55
N ILE A 33 -9.61 -7.17 4.35
CA ILE A 33 -9.49 -6.64 5.70
C ILE A 33 -8.16 -5.93 5.87
N GLU A 34 -8.23 -4.69 6.35
CA GLU A 34 -7.08 -3.93 6.84
C GLU A 34 -7.13 -3.90 8.37
N PRO A 35 -6.35 -4.75 9.08
CA PRO A 35 -6.47 -4.94 10.52
C PRO A 35 -6.19 -3.68 11.36
N CYS A 36 -5.54 -2.68 10.77
CA CYS A 36 -5.25 -1.39 11.38
C CYS A 36 -6.46 -0.44 11.41
N VAL A 37 -7.42 -0.63 10.49
CA VAL A 37 -8.65 0.18 10.40
C VAL A 37 -9.70 -0.37 11.35
N HIS A 38 -9.73 -1.67 11.57
CA HIS A 38 -10.64 -2.29 12.53
C HIS A 38 -10.05 -2.21 13.93
N ALA A 39 -10.79 -1.69 14.92
CA ALA A 39 -10.44 -1.83 16.35
C ALA A 39 -10.97 -3.15 16.95
N ALA A 40 -11.72 -3.93 16.16
CA ALA A 40 -12.42 -5.12 16.62
C ALA A 40 -11.46 -6.21 17.09
N PRO A 41 -11.82 -7.04 18.09
CA PRO A 41 -11.00 -8.18 18.49
C PRO A 41 -10.85 -9.19 17.34
N PRO A 42 -9.76 -9.99 17.30
CA PRO A 42 -9.54 -10.97 16.22
C PRO A 42 -10.71 -11.94 15.97
N SER A 43 -11.45 -12.32 17.02
CA SER A 43 -12.66 -13.15 16.89
C SER A 43 -13.80 -12.47 16.13
N ALA A 44 -13.95 -11.15 16.28
CA ALA A 44 -14.93 -10.38 15.51
C ALA A 44 -14.48 -10.18 14.07
N LEU A 45 -13.17 -10.06 13.82
CA LEU A 45 -12.62 -10.13 12.46
C LEU A 45 -12.92 -11.49 11.83
N LEU A 46 -12.75 -12.60 12.58
CA LEU A 46 -13.08 -13.93 12.07
C LEU A 46 -14.51 -14.06 11.58
N ALA A 47 -15.46 -13.47 12.30
CA ALA A 47 -16.88 -13.50 11.95
C ALA A 47 -17.18 -12.73 10.65
N THR A 48 -16.38 -11.73 10.29
CA THR A 48 -16.53 -11.00 9.01
C THR A 48 -16.14 -11.83 7.79
N PHE A 49 -15.50 -12.99 7.98
CA PHE A 49 -15.13 -13.90 6.89
C PHE A 49 -16.13 -15.01 6.61
N ALA A 50 -17.23 -15.10 7.37
CA ALA A 50 -18.25 -16.10 7.11
C ALA A 50 -18.89 -15.81 5.73
N PRO A 51 -18.78 -16.72 4.74
CA PRO A 51 -19.34 -16.48 3.42
C PRO A 51 -20.86 -16.34 3.53
N ALA A 52 -21.41 -15.29 2.92
CA ALA A 52 -22.81 -14.94 3.07
C ALA A 52 -23.73 -15.97 2.40
N SER A 53 -23.27 -16.61 1.31
CA SER A 53 -24.03 -17.61 0.55
C SER A 53 -23.70 -19.06 0.92
N GLY A 54 -22.74 -19.30 1.81
CA GLY A 54 -22.20 -20.64 2.07
C GLY A 54 -21.31 -21.20 0.96
N ALA A 55 -20.98 -20.39 -0.06
CA ALA A 55 -19.99 -20.73 -1.08
C ALA A 55 -18.55 -20.64 -0.53
N PRO A 56 -17.56 -21.33 -1.15
CA PRO A 56 -16.17 -21.16 -0.78
C PRO A 56 -15.72 -19.71 -1.00
N GLY A 57 -14.89 -19.21 -0.08
CA GLY A 57 -14.47 -17.82 -0.03
C GLY A 57 -12.97 -17.63 0.13
N VAL A 58 -12.50 -16.42 -0.13
CA VAL A 58 -11.12 -15.97 0.11
C VAL A 58 -11.12 -14.72 0.96
N ALA A 59 -10.39 -14.79 2.06
CA ALA A 59 -10.24 -13.72 3.03
C ALA A 59 -8.82 -13.15 2.93
N ILE A 60 -8.68 -11.91 2.45
CA ILE A 60 -7.38 -11.22 2.38
C ILE A 60 -7.23 -10.31 3.60
N CYS A 61 -6.12 -10.48 4.32
CA CYS A 61 -5.73 -9.62 5.44
C CYS A 61 -4.39 -8.95 5.12
N ASP A 62 -4.37 -7.62 4.91
CA ASP A 62 -3.13 -6.87 4.62
C ASP A 62 -2.64 -6.09 5.85
N GLY A 63 -1.38 -6.28 6.25
CA GLY A 63 -0.77 -5.55 7.37
C GLY A 63 -1.00 -6.18 8.74
N TRP A 64 -1.03 -7.51 8.84
CA TRP A 64 -1.28 -8.21 10.11
C TRP A 64 -0.21 -7.94 11.20
N ASP A 65 1.01 -7.56 10.81
CA ASP A 65 2.09 -7.23 11.74
C ASP A 65 1.74 -6.08 12.69
N GLU A 66 0.78 -5.23 12.33
CA GLU A 66 0.29 -4.14 13.20
C GLU A 66 -0.49 -4.65 14.42
N ARG A 67 -0.92 -5.91 14.41
CA ARG A 67 -1.59 -6.58 15.54
C ARG A 67 -0.68 -7.56 16.27
N ASN A 68 0.59 -7.19 16.44
CA ASN A 68 1.66 -7.99 17.05
C ASN A 68 2.12 -9.21 16.22
N GLY A 69 1.63 -9.37 14.98
CA GLY A 69 2.12 -10.38 14.03
C GLY A 69 1.81 -11.85 14.39
N ASP A 70 1.15 -12.12 15.51
CA ASP A 70 0.81 -13.46 15.97
C ASP A 70 -0.52 -13.94 15.36
N LEU A 71 -0.41 -14.88 14.43
CA LEU A 71 -1.58 -15.45 13.72
C LEU A 71 -2.41 -16.39 14.61
N THR A 72 -1.89 -16.86 15.75
CA THR A 72 -2.65 -17.72 16.67
C THR A 72 -3.81 -16.98 17.32
N THR A 73 -3.70 -15.64 17.44
CA THR A 73 -4.78 -14.79 17.92
C THR A 73 -5.95 -14.71 16.94
N LEU A 74 -5.68 -14.84 15.63
CA LEU A 74 -6.69 -14.87 14.60
C LEU A 74 -7.35 -16.24 14.49
N PHE A 75 -6.60 -17.33 14.63
CA PHE A 75 -7.12 -18.69 14.48
C PHE A 75 -6.91 -19.50 15.76
N PRO A 76 -7.78 -19.34 16.78
CA PRO A 76 -7.72 -20.20 17.96
C PRO A 76 -7.97 -21.66 17.57
N THR A 77 -7.46 -22.60 18.38
CA THR A 77 -7.47 -24.06 18.17
C THR A 77 -8.86 -24.71 18.09
N ALA A 78 -9.94 -23.95 18.21
CA ALA A 78 -11.32 -24.40 18.08
C ALA A 78 -11.67 -24.86 16.64
N PRO A 79 -12.65 -25.76 16.46
CA PRO A 79 -13.10 -26.20 15.13
C PRO A 79 -13.56 -25.01 14.28
N ASP A 80 -13.05 -24.96 13.05
CA ASP A 80 -13.17 -23.82 12.15
C ASP A 80 -14.62 -23.64 11.67
N PRO A 81 -15.32 -22.53 11.98
CA PRO A 81 -16.61 -22.21 11.38
C PRO A 81 -16.51 -21.85 9.90
N ASN A 82 -15.30 -21.59 9.38
CA ASN A 82 -15.03 -21.11 8.03
C ASN A 82 -14.22 -22.12 7.21
N ARG A 83 -14.53 -23.43 7.31
CA ARG A 83 -13.79 -24.50 6.60
C ARG A 83 -13.66 -24.28 5.09
N ASP A 84 -14.60 -23.55 4.50
CA ASP A 84 -14.63 -23.27 3.06
C ASP A 84 -13.97 -21.91 2.71
N VAL A 85 -13.26 -21.28 3.65
CA VAL A 85 -12.58 -20.00 3.44
C VAL A 85 -11.06 -20.17 3.42
N VAL A 86 -10.43 -19.72 2.34
CA VAL A 86 -8.98 -19.62 2.24
C VAL A 86 -8.54 -18.24 2.76
N PHE A 87 -7.82 -18.24 3.87
CA PHE A 87 -7.19 -17.04 4.41
C PHE A 87 -5.86 -16.75 3.73
N VAL A 88 -5.65 -15.51 3.27
CA VAL A 88 -4.39 -15.00 2.74
C VAL A 88 -3.97 -13.83 3.63
N VAL A 89 -2.90 -14.01 4.40
CA VAL A 89 -2.45 -13.01 5.37
C VAL A 89 -1.11 -12.47 4.96
N ALA A 90 -1.02 -11.15 4.78
CA ALA A 90 0.21 -10.44 4.49
C ALA A 90 0.70 -9.60 5.66
N GLY A 91 2.02 -9.53 5.84
CA GLY A 91 2.62 -8.69 6.86
C GLY A 91 4.14 -8.65 6.81
N ARG A 92 4.75 -7.87 7.70
CA ARG A 92 6.21 -7.84 7.84
C ARG A 92 6.72 -9.13 8.44
N ALA A 93 7.85 -9.61 7.91
CA ALA A 93 8.53 -10.77 8.49
C ALA A 93 9.23 -10.40 9.82
N PRO A 94 9.26 -11.29 10.82
CA PRO A 94 8.60 -12.61 10.81
C PRO A 94 7.12 -12.49 11.22
N LEU A 95 6.22 -13.13 10.46
CA LEU A 95 4.88 -13.44 10.96
C LEU A 95 4.93 -14.75 11.75
N THR A 96 4.55 -14.71 13.03
CA THR A 96 4.55 -15.89 13.91
C THR A 96 3.32 -16.75 13.62
N ALA A 97 3.58 -17.95 13.08
CA ALA A 97 2.57 -18.95 12.71
C ALA A 97 2.80 -20.31 13.39
N VAL A 98 3.56 -20.31 14.50
CA VAL A 98 4.29 -21.48 15.04
C VAL A 98 3.39 -22.68 15.37
N SER A 99 2.07 -22.49 15.53
CA SER A 99 1.14 -23.57 15.85
C SER A 99 -0.19 -23.52 15.09
N LEU A 100 -0.17 -23.40 13.76
CA LEU A 100 -1.37 -23.59 12.93
C LEU A 100 -1.36 -24.95 12.16
N PRO A 101 -1.27 -26.10 12.87
CA PRO A 101 -1.22 -27.40 12.23
C PRO A 101 -2.52 -27.66 11.45
N GLY A 102 -2.37 -28.10 10.20
CA GLY A 102 -3.49 -28.40 9.29
C GLY A 102 -4.17 -27.17 8.68
N ARG A 103 -3.72 -25.94 8.96
CA ARG A 103 -4.30 -24.71 8.38
C ARG A 103 -3.36 -23.97 7.44
N LEU A 104 -2.04 -24.05 7.64
CA LEU A 104 -1.06 -23.45 6.74
C LEU A 104 -0.91 -24.32 5.48
N VAL A 105 -1.29 -23.75 4.35
CA VAL A 105 -1.21 -24.36 3.02
C VAL A 105 0.08 -23.93 2.32
N GLU A 106 0.46 -22.66 2.46
CA GLU A 106 1.61 -22.09 1.77
C GLU A 106 2.21 -20.90 2.53
N ARG A 107 3.53 -20.72 2.43
CA ARG A 107 4.25 -19.56 2.96
C ARG A 107 5.12 -18.96 1.85
N VAL A 108 4.83 -17.72 1.50
CA VAL A 108 5.49 -16.97 0.43
C VAL A 108 6.32 -15.85 1.05
N ALA A 109 7.65 -15.94 0.94
CA ALA A 109 8.55 -14.88 1.35
C ALA A 109 8.88 -13.99 0.14
N LEU A 110 8.43 -12.74 0.17
CA LEU A 110 8.75 -11.74 -0.83
C LEU A 110 10.07 -11.03 -0.50
N GLY A 111 10.95 -10.97 -1.49
CA GLY A 111 12.20 -10.23 -1.45
C GLY A 111 12.25 -9.11 -2.49
N PRO A 112 13.42 -8.50 -2.66
CA PRO A 112 13.66 -7.58 -3.77
C PRO A 112 13.51 -8.27 -5.13
N LEU A 113 13.14 -7.50 -6.15
CA LEU A 113 13.05 -7.96 -7.53
C LEU A 113 14.43 -8.34 -8.07
N GLY A 114 14.50 -9.42 -8.82
CA GLY A 114 15.68 -9.81 -9.56
C GLY A 114 15.94 -8.91 -10.77
N PRO A 115 17.18 -8.88 -11.32
CA PRO A 115 17.53 -7.99 -12.43
C PRO A 115 16.62 -8.10 -13.66
N HIS A 116 16.17 -9.32 -13.99
CA HIS A 116 15.24 -9.54 -15.11
C HIS A 116 13.85 -8.96 -14.84
N GLU A 117 13.36 -9.06 -13.59
CA GLU A 117 12.06 -8.50 -13.19
C GLU A 117 12.12 -6.97 -13.18
N ILE A 118 13.22 -6.39 -12.70
CA ILE A 118 13.46 -4.95 -12.74
C ILE A 118 13.48 -4.44 -14.18
N ASP A 119 14.24 -5.08 -15.07
CA ASP A 119 14.32 -4.64 -16.48
C ASP A 119 12.97 -4.77 -17.18
N ALA A 120 12.27 -5.89 -16.99
CA ALA A 120 10.94 -6.10 -17.58
C ALA A 120 9.89 -5.10 -17.06
N TRP A 121 9.99 -4.70 -15.79
CA TRP A 121 9.11 -3.70 -15.20
C TRP A 121 9.46 -2.29 -15.69
N LEU A 122 10.75 -1.91 -15.67
CA LEU A 122 11.22 -0.59 -16.12
C LEU A 122 11.05 -0.37 -17.62
N ALA A 123 11.06 -1.44 -18.44
CA ALA A 123 10.83 -1.35 -19.89
C ALA A 123 9.43 -0.82 -20.27
N ARG A 124 8.50 -0.74 -19.31
CA ARG A 124 7.16 -0.15 -19.49
C ARG A 124 7.18 1.39 -19.44
N PHE A 125 8.29 1.97 -19.02
CA PHE A 125 8.47 3.40 -18.82
C PHE A 125 9.55 3.95 -19.76
N ALA A 126 9.64 5.28 -19.85
CA ALA A 126 10.49 5.97 -20.82
C ALA A 126 11.99 6.02 -20.43
N PHE A 127 12.48 5.07 -19.64
CA PHE A 127 13.89 5.01 -19.25
C PHE A 127 14.77 4.38 -20.32
N ASP A 128 15.88 5.04 -20.63
CA ASP A 128 16.89 4.46 -21.50
C ASP A 128 17.62 3.27 -20.83
N ARG A 129 18.42 2.53 -21.60
CA ARG A 129 19.12 1.34 -21.09
C ARG A 129 20.10 1.68 -19.95
N ARG A 130 20.74 2.86 -19.99
CA ARG A 130 21.71 3.29 -18.99
C ARG A 130 21.00 3.68 -17.71
N GLU A 131 19.91 4.42 -17.79
CA GLU A 131 19.06 4.80 -16.65
C GLU A 131 18.50 3.56 -15.96
N ARG A 132 17.98 2.59 -16.73
CA ARG A 132 17.51 1.32 -16.18
C ARG A 132 18.60 0.56 -15.43
N ALA A 133 19.80 0.48 -15.99
CA ALA A 133 20.93 -0.18 -15.33
C ALA A 133 21.34 0.53 -14.02
N VAL A 134 21.34 1.87 -14.02
CA VAL A 134 21.63 2.65 -12.81
C VAL A 134 20.55 2.45 -11.75
N LEU A 135 19.27 2.53 -12.13
CA LEU A 135 18.15 2.28 -11.20
C LEU A 135 18.25 0.89 -10.59
N ALA A 136 18.40 -0.15 -11.42
CA ALA A 136 18.53 -1.53 -10.95
C ALA A 136 19.70 -1.71 -9.96
N ALA A 137 20.85 -1.11 -10.25
CA ALA A 137 22.03 -1.20 -9.39
C ALA A 137 21.89 -0.44 -8.06
N ARG A 138 20.97 0.52 -7.96
CA ARG A 138 20.89 1.46 -6.83
C ARG A 138 19.66 1.28 -5.96
N THR A 139 18.57 0.78 -6.53
CA THR A 139 17.38 0.38 -5.75
C THR A 139 17.55 -1.01 -5.14
N TYR A 140 18.54 -1.80 -5.60
CA TYR A 140 18.76 -3.18 -5.16
C TYR A 140 17.50 -4.05 -5.30
N GLY A 141 16.66 -3.75 -6.30
CA GLY A 141 15.40 -4.45 -6.54
C GLY A 141 14.25 -4.06 -5.62
N ASP A 142 14.38 -3.02 -4.80
CA ASP A 142 13.27 -2.49 -3.99
C ASP A 142 12.13 -1.98 -4.91
N PRO A 143 10.96 -2.65 -4.92
CA PRO A 143 9.83 -2.25 -5.77
C PRO A 143 9.33 -0.83 -5.47
N LEU A 144 9.39 -0.41 -4.20
CA LEU A 144 8.92 0.91 -3.79
C LEU A 144 9.86 2.00 -4.29
N ALA A 145 11.17 1.79 -4.19
CA ALA A 145 12.15 2.71 -4.71
C ALA A 145 12.03 2.85 -6.24
N LEU A 146 11.75 1.75 -6.95
CA LEU A 146 11.50 1.75 -8.39
C LEU A 146 10.22 2.52 -8.76
N ALA A 147 9.11 2.31 -8.02
CA ALA A 147 7.87 3.06 -8.20
C ALA A 147 8.06 4.57 -7.99
N LEU A 148 8.76 4.97 -6.94
CA LEU A 148 9.08 6.38 -6.68
C LEU A 148 9.96 6.97 -7.78
N ALA A 149 10.95 6.24 -8.28
CA ALA A 149 11.80 6.72 -9.36
C ALA A 149 10.99 6.97 -10.65
N VAL A 150 10.07 6.06 -11.01
CA VAL A 150 9.13 6.27 -12.12
C VAL A 150 8.32 7.54 -11.94
N ASP A 151 7.76 7.76 -10.75
CA ASP A 151 6.91 8.93 -10.50
C ASP A 151 7.69 10.25 -10.51
N VAL A 152 8.90 10.25 -9.96
CA VAL A 152 9.82 11.39 -10.03
C VAL A 152 10.18 11.69 -11.49
N ASP A 153 10.50 10.67 -12.28
CA ASP A 153 10.80 10.84 -13.71
C ASP A 153 9.60 11.40 -14.48
N GLY A 154 8.42 10.81 -14.29
CA GLY A 154 7.21 11.24 -14.98
C GLY A 154 6.79 12.68 -14.69
N LEU A 155 7.17 13.23 -13.52
CA LEU A 155 6.85 14.60 -13.12
C LEU A 155 7.97 15.61 -13.40
N ALA A 156 9.24 15.22 -13.21
CA ALA A 156 10.40 16.11 -13.32
C ALA A 156 11.22 15.93 -14.62
N GLY A 157 11.01 14.82 -15.33
CA GLY A 157 11.77 14.41 -16.52
C GLY A 157 13.17 13.89 -16.22
N THR A 158 13.53 13.75 -14.94
CA THR A 158 14.81 13.16 -14.53
C THR A 158 14.75 12.74 -13.07
N VAL A 159 15.46 11.66 -12.73
CA VAL A 159 15.60 11.15 -11.35
C VAL A 159 17.02 11.36 -10.87
N ARG A 160 17.19 11.99 -9.69
CA ARG A 160 18.50 12.08 -9.05
C ARG A 160 18.67 10.92 -8.09
N ILE A 161 19.47 9.93 -8.49
CA ILE A 161 19.75 8.79 -7.62
C ILE A 161 20.70 9.23 -6.49
N PRO A 162 20.31 9.08 -5.22
CA PRO A 162 21.14 9.50 -4.10
C PRO A 162 22.43 8.68 -4.00
N PRO A 163 23.46 9.16 -3.29
CA PRO A 163 24.71 8.43 -3.02
C PRO A 163 24.46 7.08 -2.32
N ALA A 164 25.47 6.19 -2.37
CA ALA A 164 25.34 4.88 -1.75
C ALA A 164 25.33 5.05 -0.22
N GLY A 165 24.45 4.33 0.47
CA GLY A 165 24.28 4.45 1.93
C GLY A 165 23.26 5.50 2.37
N SER A 166 22.67 6.28 1.45
CA SER A 166 21.50 7.11 1.74
C SER A 166 20.20 6.28 1.71
N GLU A 167 19.20 6.65 2.51
CA GLU A 167 17.86 6.08 2.43
C GLU A 167 17.20 6.46 1.09
N ILE A 168 17.23 5.54 0.12
CA ILE A 168 16.78 5.83 -1.25
C ILE A 168 15.29 6.18 -1.32
N VAL A 169 14.45 5.51 -0.54
CA VAL A 169 12.99 5.76 -0.48
C VAL A 169 12.71 7.15 0.07
N GLU A 170 13.43 7.58 1.11
CA GLU A 170 13.33 8.93 1.66
C GLU A 170 13.71 9.99 0.61
N ALA A 171 14.89 9.83 0.00
CA ALA A 171 15.41 10.78 -0.97
C ALA A 171 14.52 10.90 -2.23
N LEU A 172 13.93 9.79 -2.68
CA LEU A 172 12.99 9.80 -3.81
C LEU A 172 11.62 10.37 -3.40
N SER A 173 11.16 10.15 -2.16
CA SER A 173 9.94 10.78 -1.63
C SER A 173 10.07 12.31 -1.57
N ALA A 174 11.22 12.82 -1.13
CA ALA A 174 11.51 14.25 -1.13
C ALA A 174 11.55 14.82 -2.56
N GLN A 175 12.16 14.09 -3.51
CA GLN A 175 12.16 14.48 -4.92
C GLN A 175 10.75 14.49 -5.52
N LEU A 176 9.89 13.55 -5.14
CA LEU A 176 8.51 13.48 -5.62
C LEU A 176 7.73 14.76 -5.25
N ILE A 177 7.85 15.22 -4.01
CA ILE A 177 7.25 16.48 -3.57
C ILE A 177 7.85 17.67 -4.31
N GLY A 178 9.18 17.71 -4.44
CA GLY A 178 9.86 18.76 -5.20
C GLY A 178 9.46 18.82 -6.68
N ALA A 179 9.10 17.67 -7.28
CA ALA A 179 8.61 17.59 -8.65
C ALA A 179 7.17 18.11 -8.80
N CYS A 180 6.39 18.12 -7.71
CA CYS A 180 5.00 18.61 -7.70
C CYS A 180 4.94 20.14 -7.70
N ARG A 181 4.92 20.75 -8.89
CA ARG A 181 4.93 22.22 -9.04
C ARG A 181 3.67 22.92 -8.53
N ARG A 182 2.50 22.27 -8.57
CA ARG A 182 1.23 22.87 -8.13
C ARG A 182 1.01 22.60 -6.64
N ALA A 183 0.59 23.62 -5.88
CA ALA A 183 0.25 23.45 -4.47
C ALA A 183 -0.90 22.45 -4.26
N THR A 184 -1.83 22.36 -5.23
CA THR A 184 -2.96 21.44 -5.19
C THR A 184 -2.54 19.97 -5.27
N THR A 185 -1.56 19.63 -6.12
CA THR A 185 -1.05 18.25 -6.22
C THR A 185 -0.24 17.86 -4.99
N ARG A 186 0.55 18.79 -4.43
CA ARG A 186 1.24 18.58 -3.14
C ARG A 186 0.23 18.36 -2.00
N LEU A 187 -0.80 19.20 -1.91
CA LEU A 187 -1.85 19.06 -0.90
C LEU A 187 -2.56 17.70 -1.00
N ALA A 188 -2.88 17.24 -2.22
CA ALA A 188 -3.50 15.93 -2.44
C ALA A 188 -2.60 14.77 -1.99
N LEU A 189 -1.29 14.83 -2.25
CA LEU A 189 -0.32 13.86 -1.75
C LEU A 189 -0.23 13.87 -0.22
N PHE A 190 -0.20 15.05 0.41
CA PHE A 190 -0.21 15.14 1.88
C PHE A 190 -1.52 14.61 2.48
N ALA A 191 -2.66 14.84 1.83
CA ALA A 191 -3.94 14.30 2.27
C ALA A 191 -3.90 12.76 2.28
N LEU A 192 -3.39 12.13 1.21
CA LEU A 192 -3.16 10.69 1.17
C LEU A 192 -2.15 10.21 2.21
N ALA A 193 -1.07 10.95 2.41
CA ALA A 193 -0.05 10.60 3.40
C ALA A 193 -0.61 10.59 4.84
N LEU A 194 -1.52 11.52 5.15
CA LEU A 194 -2.14 11.67 6.46
C LEU A 194 -3.35 10.75 6.68
N SER A 195 -4.01 10.32 5.60
CA SER A 195 -5.16 9.43 5.64
C SER A 195 -5.17 8.57 4.38
N SER A 196 -4.65 7.34 4.48
CA SER A 196 -4.64 6.35 3.41
C SER A 196 -5.26 5.05 3.94
N PRO A 197 -6.29 4.48 3.29
CA PRO A 197 -6.93 4.99 2.06
C PRO A 197 -7.73 6.29 2.26
N LEU A 198 -7.93 7.05 1.17
CA LEU A 198 -8.73 8.27 1.10
C LEU A 198 -9.77 8.18 -0.02
N SER A 199 -11.05 8.27 0.33
CA SER A 199 -12.13 8.31 -0.65
C SER A 199 -12.12 9.61 -1.47
N THR A 200 -12.76 9.60 -2.64
CA THR A 200 -12.92 10.80 -3.47
C THR A 200 -13.63 11.94 -2.73
N SER A 201 -14.64 11.63 -1.92
CA SER A 201 -15.36 12.62 -1.10
C SER A 201 -14.50 13.16 0.05
N GLY A 202 -13.67 12.31 0.65
CA GLY A 202 -12.67 12.73 1.64
C GLY A 202 -11.66 13.69 1.02
N LEU A 203 -11.16 13.38 -0.17
CA LEU A 203 -10.25 14.25 -0.92
C LEU A 203 -10.92 15.60 -1.28
N ALA A 204 -12.15 15.57 -1.80
CA ALA A 204 -12.94 16.78 -2.10
C ALA A 204 -13.06 17.70 -0.88
N SER A 205 -13.34 17.10 0.28
CA SER A 205 -13.48 17.83 1.54
C SER A 205 -12.17 18.44 2.04
N VAL A 206 -11.04 17.75 1.86
CA VAL A 206 -9.71 18.30 2.17
C VAL A 206 -9.36 19.43 1.21
N MET A 207 -9.63 19.27 -0.08
CA MET A 207 -9.34 20.26 -1.11
C MET A 207 -10.27 21.48 -1.03
N GLY A 208 -11.42 21.36 -0.35
CA GLY A 208 -12.43 22.42 -0.25
C GLY A 208 -13.17 22.67 -1.56
N THR A 209 -13.25 21.66 -2.44
CA THR A 209 -13.93 21.72 -3.74
C THR A 209 -14.65 20.40 -4.00
N GLU A 210 -15.83 20.47 -4.64
CA GLU A 210 -16.60 19.28 -5.00
C GLU A 210 -16.00 18.55 -6.20
N ASP A 211 -15.38 19.28 -7.14
CA ASP A 211 -14.71 18.68 -8.29
C ASP A 211 -13.22 18.45 -7.99
N VAL A 212 -12.87 17.18 -7.80
CA VAL A 212 -11.49 16.70 -7.67
C VAL A 212 -11.13 15.69 -8.76
N SER A 213 -11.91 15.60 -9.84
CA SER A 213 -11.76 14.59 -10.89
C SER A 213 -10.38 14.63 -11.58
N GLU A 214 -9.88 15.83 -11.89
CA GLU A 214 -8.53 16.04 -12.45
C GLU A 214 -7.44 15.55 -11.47
N ILE A 215 -7.58 15.87 -10.18
CA ILE A 215 -6.61 15.49 -9.15
C ILE A 215 -6.63 13.98 -8.90
N VAL A 216 -7.80 13.36 -8.85
CA VAL A 216 -7.94 11.89 -8.75
C VAL A 216 -7.29 11.22 -9.95
N SER A 217 -7.60 11.67 -11.16
CA SER A 217 -7.01 11.13 -12.40
C SER A 217 -5.49 11.35 -12.46
N TRP A 218 -4.99 12.43 -11.85
CA TRP A 218 -3.55 12.65 -11.71
C TRP A 218 -2.93 11.69 -10.70
N LEU A 219 -3.52 11.53 -9.52
CA LEU A 219 -3.06 10.60 -8.49
C LEU A 219 -3.00 9.16 -9.01
N GLU A 220 -4.03 8.71 -9.72
CA GLU A 220 -4.11 7.35 -10.28
C GLU A 220 -3.04 7.04 -11.33
N ARG A 221 -2.38 8.07 -11.88
CA ARG A 221 -1.26 7.88 -12.80
C ARG A 221 0.08 7.69 -12.09
N LEU A 222 0.16 7.94 -10.78
CA LEU A 222 1.36 7.71 -10.00
C LEU A 222 1.49 6.22 -9.68
N ALA A 223 2.64 5.64 -9.95
CA ALA A 223 3.00 4.25 -9.65
C ALA A 223 2.92 3.91 -8.15
N ILE A 224 3.14 4.89 -7.26
CA ILE A 224 2.97 4.69 -5.81
C ILE A 224 1.52 4.73 -5.35
N VAL A 225 0.57 5.20 -6.17
CA VAL A 225 -0.85 5.29 -5.81
C VAL A 225 -1.57 4.04 -6.28
N ARG A 226 -2.36 3.45 -5.40
CA ARG A 226 -3.26 2.33 -5.73
C ARG A 226 -4.70 2.69 -5.43
N ARG A 227 -5.61 2.04 -6.14
CA ARG A 227 -7.05 2.10 -5.87
C ARG A 227 -7.47 0.90 -5.04
N THR A 228 -8.03 1.16 -3.88
CA THR A 228 -8.64 0.18 -2.97
C THR A 228 -10.16 0.34 -2.96
N PRO A 229 -10.90 -0.59 -2.34
CA PRO A 229 -12.35 -0.44 -2.15
C PRO A 229 -12.73 0.85 -1.40
N ASP A 230 -11.88 1.30 -0.47
CA ASP A 230 -12.13 2.46 0.40
C ASP A 230 -11.62 3.79 -0.18
N GLY A 231 -10.87 3.76 -1.29
CA GLY A 231 -10.40 4.96 -1.97
C GLY A 231 -9.01 4.81 -2.60
N LEU A 232 -8.26 5.91 -2.65
CA LEU A 232 -6.88 5.92 -3.10
C LEU A 232 -5.94 5.72 -1.91
N ALA A 233 -4.88 4.95 -2.09
CA ALA A 233 -3.90 4.67 -1.04
C ALA A 233 -2.47 4.81 -1.55
N ILE A 234 -1.56 5.15 -0.65
CA ILE A 234 -0.11 5.12 -0.89
C ILE A 234 0.58 4.23 0.16
N PRO A 235 1.79 3.71 -0.11
CA PRO A 235 2.58 3.00 0.88
C PRO A 235 2.83 3.87 2.12
N ARG A 236 2.55 3.33 3.31
CA ARG A 236 2.71 4.06 4.59
C ARG A 236 4.10 4.63 4.78
N THR A 237 5.13 3.90 4.35
CA THR A 237 6.53 4.34 4.39
C THR A 237 6.70 5.66 3.63
N VAL A 238 6.13 5.77 2.42
CA VAL A 238 6.14 7.01 1.64
C VAL A 238 5.38 8.10 2.38
N GLY A 239 4.15 7.83 2.81
CA GLY A 239 3.35 8.81 3.55
C GLY A 239 4.07 9.38 4.78
N SER A 240 4.82 8.54 5.50
CA SER A 240 5.62 8.95 6.66
C SER A 240 6.75 9.90 6.27
N TYR A 241 7.49 9.61 5.20
CA TYR A 241 8.54 10.49 4.67
C TYR A 241 7.96 11.82 4.17
N LEU A 242 6.85 11.77 3.43
CA LEU A 242 6.19 12.96 2.92
C LEU A 242 5.83 13.94 4.04
N VAL A 243 5.23 13.45 5.12
CA VAL A 243 4.81 14.30 6.24
C VAL A 243 6.01 14.77 7.07
N ARG A 244 6.97 13.90 7.34
CA ARG A 244 8.14 14.20 8.18
C ARG A 244 9.05 15.25 7.54
N ASP A 245 9.26 15.15 6.24
CA ASP A 245 10.26 15.94 5.51
C ASP A 245 9.63 17.12 4.75
N ALA A 246 8.38 17.47 5.08
CA ALA A 246 7.70 18.63 4.54
C ALA A 246 8.47 19.92 4.87
N GLY A 247 8.91 20.64 3.85
CA GLY A 247 9.57 21.93 4.00
C GLY A 247 8.66 22.99 4.63
N PRO A 248 9.17 24.19 4.97
CA PRO A 248 8.38 25.22 5.65
C PRO A 248 7.07 25.61 4.93
N GLU A 249 7.12 25.70 3.59
CA GLU A 249 5.95 25.99 2.75
C GLU A 249 4.94 24.82 2.77
N ASP A 250 5.45 23.59 2.70
CA ASP A 250 4.64 22.37 2.71
C ASP A 250 4.04 22.11 4.10
N GLY A 251 4.70 22.53 5.17
CA GLY A 251 4.19 22.43 6.53
C GLY A 251 2.86 23.15 6.74
N LEU A 252 2.58 24.22 5.98
CA LEU A 252 1.24 24.84 5.95
C LEU A 252 0.21 23.91 5.30
N LEU A 253 0.54 23.26 4.19
CA LEU A 253 -0.34 22.31 3.51
C LEU A 253 -0.62 21.08 4.38
N VAL A 254 0.40 20.55 5.06
CA VAL A 254 0.26 19.42 5.99
C VAL A 254 -0.68 19.79 7.14
N ARG A 255 -0.52 20.96 7.76
CA ARG A 255 -1.42 21.44 8.83
C ARG A 255 -2.85 21.64 8.32
N PHE A 256 -2.99 22.21 7.13
CA PHE A 256 -4.30 22.42 6.50
C PHE A 256 -5.02 21.08 6.25
N ALA A 257 -4.34 20.11 5.63
CA ALA A 257 -4.87 18.78 5.40
C ALA A 257 -5.23 18.08 6.72
N THR A 258 -4.36 18.17 7.73
CA THR A 258 -4.60 17.59 9.06
C THR A 258 -5.87 18.15 9.69
N SER A 259 -6.05 19.48 9.66
CA SER A 259 -7.24 20.14 10.20
C SER A 259 -8.53 19.70 9.48
N ARG A 260 -8.50 19.61 8.15
CA ARG A 260 -9.65 19.15 7.36
C ARG A 260 -10.00 17.69 7.62
N LEU A 261 -9.00 16.82 7.69
CA LEU A 261 -9.20 15.40 8.01
C LEU A 261 -9.74 15.22 9.44
N ALA A 262 -9.29 16.02 10.40
CA ALA A 262 -9.83 16.00 11.76
C ALA A 262 -11.30 16.42 11.79
N ALA A 263 -11.69 17.46 11.03
CA ALA A 263 -13.08 17.88 10.92
C ALA A 263 -13.97 16.79 10.31
N LEU A 264 -13.51 16.11 9.26
CA LEU A 264 -14.22 14.99 8.65
C LEU A 264 -14.51 13.86 9.63
N ARG A 265 -13.50 13.48 10.44
CA ARG A 265 -13.63 12.44 11.46
C ARG A 265 -14.57 12.81 12.61
N ALA A 266 -14.84 14.10 12.82
CA ALA A 266 -15.78 14.56 13.84
C ALA A 266 -17.23 14.56 13.37
N THR A 267 -17.47 14.49 12.06
CA THR A 267 -18.81 14.57 11.44
C THR A 267 -19.38 13.24 10.97
N GLY A 268 -18.58 12.17 10.98
CA GLY A 268 -18.99 10.81 10.60
C GLY A 268 -18.82 9.84 11.75
#